data_AF-A0A0B1S139-F1
#
_entry.id   AF-A0A0B1S139-F1
#
_cell.length_a   1.000
_cell.length_b   1.000
_cell.length_c   1.000
_cell.angle_alpha   90.00
_cell.angle_beta   90.00
_cell.angle_gamma   90.00
#
_symmetry.space_group_name_H-M   'P 1'
#
loop_
_entity.id
_entity.type
_entity.pdbx_description
1 polymer ?
#
loop_
_entity_poly.entity_id
_entity_poly.type
_entity_poly.pdbx_seq_one_letter_code
_entity_poly.pdbx_strand_id
1 'polypeptide(L)'
;YFQANPRGVNFVVTVLVSFHPAGFITKNDRAFHVKCFYMEPDSTVTQSIDVSSLPTTELADAMQMPNCEYSVRRDSPHGPTLTFANVGETVYHVWECHPTDMGMLVKKCFVTDGDGEDHAVIDYDGCSTDVSLLSELVYDQNLMRAHATSQ
;
A
#
# COMPACT_ATOMS: atom_id res chain seq x y z
N TYR A 1 20.50 -13.86 -15.49
CA TYR A 1 20.70 -13.02 -14.30
C TYR A 1 19.50 -12.11 -14.17
N PHE A 2 18.49 -12.50 -13.38
CA PHE A 2 17.38 -11.63 -13.04
C PHE A 2 17.20 -11.71 -11.53
N GLN A 3 17.59 -10.65 -10.84
CA GLN A 3 17.38 -10.47 -9.42
C GLN A 3 16.14 -9.62 -9.27
N ALA A 4 15.04 -10.24 -8.80
CA ALA A 4 13.85 -9.51 -8.41
C ALA A 4 14.16 -8.79 -7.08
N ASN A 5 14.32 -7.47 -7.16
CA ASN A 5 14.32 -6.55 -6.03
C ASN A 5 12.89 -6.00 -5.92
N PRO A 6 12.23 -6.14 -4.75
CA PRO A 6 12.43 -5.12 -3.72
C PRO A 6 13.00 -5.71 -2.41
N ARG A 7 13.76 -4.90 -1.68
CA ARG A 7 14.29 -5.26 -0.36
C ARG A 7 13.19 -5.12 0.68
N GLY A 8 13.16 -6.05 1.63
CA GLY A 8 12.17 -6.04 2.69
C GLY A 8 12.43 -7.11 3.74
N VAL A 9 11.82 -6.94 4.91
CA VAL A 9 11.88 -7.85 6.04
C VAL A 9 10.72 -8.83 5.95
N ASN A 10 11.03 -10.13 5.99
CA ASN A 10 10.04 -11.19 6.15
C ASN A 10 9.85 -11.47 7.64
N PHE A 11 8.67 -11.16 8.17
CA PHE A 11 8.24 -11.64 9.47
C PHE A 11 7.58 -12.99 9.29
N VAL A 12 8.14 -14.00 9.96
CA VAL A 12 7.59 -15.34 9.96
C VAL A 12 7.14 -15.67 11.37
N VAL A 13 5.85 -15.93 11.54
CA VAL A 13 5.25 -16.32 12.81
C VAL A 13 4.57 -17.65 12.62
N THR A 14 4.94 -18.65 13.43
CA THR A 14 4.22 -19.92 13.47
C THR A 14 3.25 -19.89 14.65
N VAL A 15 1.95 -19.86 14.35
CA VAL A 15 0.89 -19.91 15.35
C VAL A 15 0.49 -21.35 15.57
N LEU A 16 0.70 -21.85 16.79
CA LEU A 16 0.29 -23.19 17.21
C LEU A 16 -1.03 -23.09 17.98
N VAL A 17 -2.10 -23.61 17.39
CA VAL A 17 -3.40 -23.74 18.03
C VAL A 17 -3.51 -25.15 18.62
N SER A 18 -3.33 -25.26 19.93
CA SER A 18 -3.54 -26.50 20.67
C SER A 18 -4.94 -26.56 21.25
N PHE A 19 -5.61 -27.70 21.02
CA PHE A 19 -6.96 -27.93 21.55
C PHE A 19 -6.93 -28.65 22.91
N HIS A 20 -5.75 -28.86 23.50
CA HIS A 20 -5.62 -29.48 24.83
C HIS A 20 -5.21 -28.44 25.90
N PRO A 21 -6.00 -28.25 26.97
CA PRO A 21 -5.74 -27.22 28.01
C PRO A 21 -4.43 -27.36 28.79
N ALA A 22 -3.73 -28.49 28.64
CA ALA A 22 -2.49 -28.81 29.36
C ALA A 22 -1.23 -28.56 28.50
N GLY A 23 -1.37 -27.97 27.31
CA GLY A 23 -0.23 -27.52 26.51
C GLY A 23 0.59 -28.61 25.84
N PHE A 24 0.01 -29.80 25.62
CA PHE A 24 0.68 -30.87 24.87
C PHE A 24 0.15 -31.00 23.45
N ILE A 25 1.05 -31.37 22.54
CA ILE A 25 0.76 -31.44 21.11
C ILE A 25 -0.06 -32.70 20.81
N THR A 26 -1.24 -32.52 20.20
CA THR A 26 -2.11 -33.63 19.77
C THR A 26 -2.28 -33.70 18.26
N LYS A 27 -2.82 -34.80 17.75
CA LYS A 27 -3.14 -34.99 16.32
C LYS A 27 -4.06 -33.90 15.75
N ASN A 28 -4.86 -33.26 16.60
CA ASN A 28 -5.85 -32.26 16.17
C ASN A 28 -5.31 -30.82 16.23
N ASP A 29 -4.09 -30.63 16.75
CA ASP A 29 -3.48 -29.31 16.84
C ASP A 29 -3.11 -28.80 15.44
N ARG A 30 -3.24 -27.49 15.25
CA ARG A 30 -2.98 -26.84 13.95
C ARG A 30 -1.81 -25.88 14.08
N ALA A 31 -0.87 -25.98 13.16
CA ALA A 31 0.21 -25.02 13.00
C ALA A 31 -0.06 -24.16 11.77
N PHE A 32 -0.11 -22.84 11.96
CA PHE A 32 -0.25 -21.87 10.88
C PHE A 32 1.08 -21.17 10.69
N HIS A 33 1.64 -21.27 9.48
CA HIS A 33 2.89 -20.61 9.12
C HIS A 33 2.56 -19.28 8.44
N VAL A 34 2.57 -18.19 9.21
CA VAL A 34 2.23 -16.85 8.73
C VAL A 34 3.50 -16.15 8.27
N LYS A 35 3.52 -15.66 7.03
CA LYS A 35 4.63 -14.89 6.46
C LYS A 35 4.13 -13.52 6.00
N CYS A 36 4.70 -12.46 6.56
CA CYS A 36 4.43 -11.07 6.18
C CYS A 36 5.69 -10.46 5.61
N PHE A 37 5.61 -9.81 4.45
CA PHE A 37 6.75 -9.12 3.84
C PHE A 37 6.56 -7.61 3.94
N TYR A 38 7.50 -6.92 4.59
CA TYR A 38 7.55 -5.46 4.70
C TYR A 38 8.70 -4.93 3.86
N MET A 39 8.43 -4.07 2.88
CA MET A 39 9.47 -3.52 2.00
C MET A 39 10.25 -2.40 2.71
N GLU A 40 11.59 -2.44 2.69
CA GLU A 40 12.50 -1.47 3.32
C GLU A 40 13.33 -0.75 2.24
N PRO A 41 13.56 0.58 2.35
CA PRO A 41 14.48 1.29 1.47
C PRO A 41 15.95 0.84 1.66
N ASP A 42 16.74 0.94 0.59
CA ASP A 42 17.93 0.13 0.30
C ASP A 42 19.11 0.28 1.30
N SER A 43 19.48 -0.78 2.05
CA SER A 43 20.82 -0.92 2.68
C SER A 43 21.21 -2.39 2.96
N THR A 44 22.51 -2.72 2.88
CA THR A 44 23.04 -4.11 2.77
C THR A 44 23.67 -4.67 4.04
N VAL A 45 23.09 -5.75 4.62
CA VAL A 45 23.78 -6.71 5.51
C VAL A 45 23.16 -8.12 5.38
N THR A 46 23.98 -9.15 5.20
CA THR A 46 23.59 -10.58 5.06
C THR A 46 23.84 -11.39 6.33
N GLN A 47 22.92 -12.25 6.75
CA GLN A 47 23.20 -13.43 7.60
C GLN A 47 22.28 -14.61 7.24
N SER A 48 22.81 -15.83 7.30
CA SER A 48 22.13 -17.09 7.00
C SER A 48 21.94 -17.94 8.27
N ILE A 49 20.74 -18.45 8.52
CA ILE A 49 20.46 -19.43 9.57
C ILE A 49 19.68 -20.59 8.94
N ASP A 50 20.11 -21.83 9.22
CA ASP A 50 19.48 -23.08 8.81
C ASP A 50 18.74 -23.71 10.00
N VAL A 51 17.49 -24.15 9.78
CA VAL A 51 16.65 -24.81 10.80
C VAL A 51 15.76 -25.86 10.13
N SER A 52 15.79 -27.11 10.60
CA SER A 52 14.96 -28.21 10.10
C SER A 52 13.52 -28.14 10.63
N SER A 53 12.51 -28.24 9.75
CA SER A 53 11.08 -28.07 10.07
C SER A 53 10.20 -29.28 9.71
N LEU A 54 9.09 -29.43 10.45
CA LEU A 54 8.01 -30.39 10.16
C LEU A 54 7.44 -30.15 8.74
N PRO A 55 7.00 -31.17 8.00
CA PRO A 55 6.43 -31.00 6.67
C PRO A 55 5.12 -30.20 6.75
N THR A 56 5.17 -28.93 6.37
CA THR A 56 4.01 -28.06 6.21
C THR A 56 3.45 -28.21 4.81
N THR A 57 2.12 -28.21 4.68
CA THR A 57 1.47 -28.01 3.39
C THR A 57 1.43 -26.51 3.12
N GLU A 58 2.25 -26.05 2.19
CA GLU A 58 2.30 -24.64 1.77
C GLU A 58 1.02 -24.30 0.97
N LEU A 59 0.14 -23.47 1.53
CA LEU A 59 -0.87 -22.76 0.75
C LEU A 59 -0.22 -21.45 0.29
N ALA A 60 0.40 -21.47 -0.88
CA ALA A 60 0.99 -20.28 -1.48
C ALA A 60 -0.10 -19.50 -2.24
N ASP A 61 -0.80 -18.61 -1.53
CA ASP A 61 -1.57 -17.55 -2.16
C ASP A 61 -0.73 -16.26 -2.10
N ALA A 62 0.15 -16.10 -3.07
CA ALA A 62 0.96 -14.89 -3.19
C ALA A 62 0.09 -13.80 -3.82
N MET A 63 -0.74 -13.15 -3.00
CA MET A 63 -1.54 -12.02 -3.43
C MET A 63 -0.61 -10.89 -3.91
N GLN A 64 -0.64 -10.60 -5.21
CA GLN A 64 0.22 -9.59 -5.82
C GLN A 64 -0.28 -8.21 -5.42
N MET A 65 0.57 -7.41 -4.76
CA MET A 65 0.21 -6.05 -4.36
C MET A 65 -0.01 -5.18 -5.61
N PRO A 66 -1.09 -4.37 -5.65
CA PRO A 66 -1.35 -3.52 -6.79
C PRO A 66 -0.29 -2.41 -6.90
N ASN A 67 0.03 -2.04 -8.13
CA ASN A 67 0.85 -0.87 -8.43
C ASN A 67 -0.06 0.35 -8.57
N CYS A 68 0.24 1.40 -7.81
CA CYS A 68 -0.54 2.63 -7.78
C CYS A 68 0.27 3.81 -8.34
N GLU A 69 -0.38 4.62 -9.18
CA GLU A 69 0.19 5.81 -9.80
C GLU A 69 -0.63 7.04 -9.44
N TYR A 70 0.06 8.16 -9.27
CA TYR A 70 -0.54 9.48 -9.07
C TYR A 70 -0.24 10.36 -10.28
N SER A 71 -1.27 11.06 -10.77
CA SER A 71 -1.17 11.98 -11.91
C SER A 71 -2.00 13.25 -11.69
N VAL A 72 -1.58 14.35 -12.31
CA VAL A 72 -2.35 15.60 -12.36
C VAL A 72 -2.83 15.80 -13.80
N ARG A 73 -4.12 16.07 -14.00
CA ARG A 73 -4.78 16.08 -15.32
C ARG A 73 -5.58 17.36 -15.53
N ARG A 74 -5.72 17.76 -16.80
CA ARG A 74 -6.50 18.94 -17.22
C ARG A 74 -7.92 18.53 -17.63
N ASP A 75 -8.87 19.45 -17.47
CA ASP A 75 -10.27 19.39 -17.94
C ASP A 75 -11.15 18.32 -17.26
N SER A 76 -10.62 17.13 -16.99
CA SER A 76 -11.33 16.05 -16.31
C SER A 76 -10.37 15.04 -15.65
N PRO A 77 -10.86 14.15 -14.77
CA PRO A 77 -10.05 13.04 -14.21
C PRO A 77 -9.51 12.06 -15.27
N HIS A 78 -10.04 12.08 -16.49
CA HIS A 78 -9.61 11.23 -17.61
C HIS A 78 -8.86 12.03 -18.68
N GLY A 79 -8.64 13.32 -18.44
CA GLY A 79 -7.98 14.21 -19.38
C GLY A 79 -6.48 13.97 -19.50
N PRO A 80 -5.80 14.76 -20.34
CA PRO A 80 -4.36 14.64 -20.51
C PRO A 80 -3.62 15.02 -19.23
N THR A 81 -2.54 14.30 -18.95
CA THR A 81 -1.62 14.62 -17.84
C THR A 81 -0.96 15.97 -18.11
N LEU A 82 -0.83 16.80 -17.07
CA LEU A 82 -0.17 18.09 -17.14
C LEU A 82 1.11 18.08 -16.29
N THR A 83 2.08 18.87 -16.74
CA THR A 83 3.33 19.15 -16.00
C THR A 83 3.32 20.55 -15.40
N PHE A 84 2.53 21.46 -15.97
CA PHE A 84 2.45 22.86 -15.55
C PHE A 84 1.00 23.33 -15.63
N ALA A 85 0.59 24.09 -14.63
CA ALA A 85 -0.70 24.76 -14.55
C ALA A 85 -0.49 26.19 -14.05
N ASN A 86 -1.42 27.09 -14.39
CA ASN A 86 -1.41 28.45 -13.87
C ASN A 86 -2.22 28.54 -12.58
N VAL A 87 -1.89 29.50 -11.71
CA VAL A 87 -2.68 29.76 -10.49
C VAL A 87 -4.11 30.15 -10.89
N GLY A 88 -5.12 29.50 -10.29
CA GLY A 88 -6.53 29.66 -10.63
C GLY A 88 -7.03 28.72 -11.74
N GLU A 89 -6.14 27.96 -12.39
CA GLU A 89 -6.49 26.91 -13.35
C GLU A 89 -6.91 25.65 -12.59
N THR A 90 -8.14 25.18 -12.82
CA THR A 90 -8.62 23.96 -12.18
C THR A 90 -7.90 22.73 -12.72
N VAL A 91 -7.33 21.94 -11.81
CA VAL A 91 -6.65 20.68 -12.14
C VAL A 91 -7.25 19.50 -11.37
N TYR A 92 -7.06 18.30 -11.91
CA TYR A 92 -7.58 17.06 -11.36
C TYR A 92 -6.44 16.18 -10.89
N HIS A 93 -6.36 15.94 -9.59
CA HIS A 93 -5.47 14.98 -8.96
C HIS A 93 -6.09 13.59 -9.05
N VAL A 94 -5.37 12.60 -9.58
CA VAL A 94 -5.89 11.25 -9.82
C VAL A 94 -4.92 10.21 -9.30
N TRP A 95 -5.43 9.34 -8.43
CA TRP A 95 -4.75 8.13 -7.94
C TRP A 95 -5.39 6.92 -8.60
N GLU A 96 -4.58 6.02 -9.13
CA GLU A 96 -5.07 4.83 -9.84
C GLU A 96 -4.19 3.61 -9.58
N CYS A 97 -4.79 2.48 -9.25
CA CYS A 97 -4.10 1.23 -8.92
C CYS A 97 -4.47 0.07 -9.85
N HIS A 98 -3.52 -0.82 -10.13
CA HIS A 98 -3.70 -2.01 -10.96
C HIS A 98 -2.99 -3.23 -10.36
N PRO A 99 -3.53 -4.47 -10.45
CA PRO A 99 -4.83 -4.84 -11.02
C PRO A 99 -6.02 -4.46 -10.11
N THR A 100 -7.26 -4.53 -10.62
CA THR A 100 -8.46 -4.01 -9.95
C THR A 100 -9.18 -5.03 -9.05
N ASP A 101 -8.43 -5.91 -8.41
CA ASP A 101 -8.95 -6.98 -7.54
C ASP A 101 -9.02 -6.57 -6.06
N MET A 102 -8.53 -5.38 -5.73
CA MET A 102 -8.57 -4.77 -4.40
C MET A 102 -9.33 -3.44 -4.42
N GLY A 103 -9.43 -2.79 -3.25
CA GLY A 103 -9.86 -1.39 -3.14
C GLY A 103 -8.74 -0.54 -2.56
N MET A 104 -8.59 0.68 -3.08
CA MET A 104 -7.63 1.67 -2.61
C MET A 104 -8.30 2.65 -1.63
N LEU A 105 -7.53 3.09 -0.63
CA LEU A 105 -7.90 4.20 0.24
C LEU A 105 -6.71 5.17 0.36
N VAL A 106 -6.89 6.40 -0.10
CA VAL A 106 -5.88 7.47 -0.04
C VAL A 106 -5.96 8.15 1.32
N LYS A 107 -4.82 8.29 1.98
CA LYS A 107 -4.68 8.91 3.31
C LYS A 107 -3.36 9.64 3.41
N LYS A 108 -3.32 10.66 4.29
CA LYS A 108 -2.08 11.29 4.76
C LYS A 108 -1.24 11.86 3.62
N CYS A 109 -1.81 12.78 2.83
CA CYS A 109 -1.13 13.44 1.72
C CYS A 109 -0.63 14.83 2.12
N PHE A 110 0.54 15.20 1.61
CA PHE A 110 1.21 16.46 1.91
C PHE A 110 1.67 17.15 0.63
N VAL A 111 1.68 18.47 0.67
CA VAL A 111 2.34 19.32 -0.32
C VAL A 111 3.62 19.86 0.29
N THR A 112 4.71 19.82 -0.46
CA THR A 112 6.02 20.32 -0.04
C THR A 112 6.58 21.23 -1.13
N ASP A 113 7.27 22.29 -0.72
CA ASP A 113 8.03 23.19 -1.61
C ASP A 113 9.47 22.70 -1.85
N GLY A 114 9.87 21.61 -1.18
CA GLY A 114 11.22 21.04 -1.25
C GLY A 114 12.20 21.59 -0.22
N ASP A 115 11.81 22.59 0.60
CA ASP A 115 12.64 23.17 1.67
C ASP A 115 12.38 22.52 3.05
N GLY A 116 11.50 21.52 3.11
CA GLY A 116 11.33 20.62 4.26
C GLY A 116 10.10 20.91 5.14
N GLU A 117 9.27 21.88 4.79
CA GLU A 117 7.95 22.06 5.38
C GLU A 117 6.90 21.27 4.58
N ASP A 118 6.14 20.43 5.29
CA ASP A 118 5.07 19.62 4.72
C ASP A 118 3.71 20.14 5.19
N HIS A 119 2.86 20.52 4.23
CA HIS A 119 1.50 20.95 4.51
C HIS A 119 0.52 19.82 4.20
N ALA A 120 -0.17 19.32 5.22
CA ALA A 120 -1.17 18.27 5.05
C ALA A 120 -2.38 18.79 4.28
N VAL A 121 -2.70 18.12 3.17
CA VAL A 121 -3.90 18.39 2.34
C VAL A 121 -4.96 17.30 2.46
N ILE A 122 -4.55 16.09 2.86
CA ILE A 122 -5.44 14.97 3.21
C ILE A 122 -4.98 14.42 4.55
N ASP A 123 -5.90 14.28 5.49
CA ASP A 123 -5.61 13.82 6.85
C ASP A 123 -5.44 12.29 6.95
N TYR A 124 -5.28 11.79 8.18
CA TYR A 124 -5.12 10.35 8.47
C TYR A 124 -6.39 9.53 8.25
N ASP A 125 -7.56 10.19 8.19
CA ASP A 125 -8.84 9.55 7.95
C ASP A 125 -9.20 9.51 6.46
N GLY A 126 -8.51 10.30 5.65
CA GLY A 126 -8.70 10.38 4.19
C GLY A 126 -9.60 11.55 3.78
N CYS A 127 -9.78 12.54 4.66
CA CYS A 127 -10.58 13.74 4.40
C CYS A 127 -9.69 14.92 4.00
N SER A 128 -10.22 15.81 3.17
CA SER A 128 -9.51 17.06 2.86
C SER A 128 -9.39 17.93 4.11
N THR A 129 -8.21 18.49 4.34
CA THR A 129 -7.98 19.43 5.45
C THR A 129 -8.49 20.84 5.13
N ASP A 130 -8.55 21.18 3.83
CA ASP A 130 -9.06 22.46 3.33
C ASP A 130 -9.74 22.25 1.96
N VAL A 131 -11.07 22.18 1.97
CA VAL A 131 -11.91 21.94 0.78
C VAL A 131 -11.80 23.07 -0.25
N SER A 132 -11.32 24.25 0.14
CA SER A 132 -11.09 25.36 -0.79
C SER A 132 -9.81 25.20 -1.62
N LEU A 133 -8.82 24.48 -1.09
CA LEU A 133 -7.55 24.18 -1.77
C LEU A 133 -7.61 22.85 -2.53
N LEU A 134 -8.18 21.82 -1.90
CA LEU A 134 -8.33 20.49 -2.47
C LEU A 134 -9.70 19.93 -2.10
N SER A 135 -10.51 19.57 -3.10
CA SER A 135 -11.82 18.98 -2.85
C SER A 135 -11.72 17.63 -2.13
N GLU A 136 -12.83 17.17 -1.57
CA GLU A 136 -12.94 15.80 -1.08
C GLU A 136 -12.62 14.77 -2.17
N LEU A 137 -12.06 13.64 -1.75
CA LEU A 137 -11.74 12.52 -2.63
C LEU A 137 -13.01 11.82 -3.10
N VAL A 138 -13.11 11.63 -4.42
CA VAL A 138 -14.18 10.87 -5.06
C VAL A 138 -13.62 9.58 -5.63
N TYR A 139 -14.09 8.46 -5.11
CA TYR A 139 -13.73 7.11 -5.56
C TYR A 139 -14.66 6.62 -6.65
N ASP A 140 -14.13 5.88 -7.60
CA ASP A 140 -14.93 5.20 -8.62
C ASP A 140 -15.58 3.90 -8.08
N GLN A 141 -16.36 3.24 -8.93
CA GLN A 141 -17.16 2.08 -8.50
C GLN A 141 -16.31 0.86 -8.11
N ASN A 142 -15.13 0.69 -8.73
CA ASN A 142 -14.24 -0.42 -8.42
C ASN A 142 -13.25 -0.09 -7.28
N LEU A 143 -13.31 1.14 -6.73
CA LEU A 143 -12.45 1.64 -5.65
C LEU A 143 -10.96 1.68 -6.00
N MET A 144 -10.59 1.55 -7.27
CA MET A 144 -9.21 1.51 -7.73
C MET A 144 -8.79 2.78 -8.46
N ARG A 145 -9.72 3.73 -8.61
CA ARG A 145 -9.41 5.10 -8.97
C ARG A 145 -10.06 6.08 -8.00
N ALA A 146 -9.28 7.06 -7.55
CA ALA A 146 -9.76 8.19 -6.77
C ALA A 146 -9.33 9.50 -7.44
N HIS A 147 -10.13 10.55 -7.29
CA HIS A 147 -9.77 11.88 -7.77
C HIS A 147 -10.20 13.01 -6.84
N ALA A 148 -9.46 14.10 -6.87
CA ALA A 148 -9.78 15.36 -6.21
C ALA A 148 -9.45 16.54 -7.13
N THR A 149 -10.02 17.71 -6.86
CA THR A 149 -9.88 18.92 -7.67
C THR A 149 -9.23 20.03 -6.85
N SER A 150 -8.35 20.81 -7.47
CA SER A 150 -7.76 22.01 -6.88
C SER A 150 -7.81 23.18 -7.87
N GLN A 151 -7.72 24.42 -7.38
CA GLN A 151 -7.79 25.66 -8.16
C GLN A 151 -6.78 26.69 -7.67
#